data_AF-A0A2Z4YU91-F1
#
_entry.id   AF-A0A2Z4YU91-F1
#
_cell.length_a   1.000
_cell.length_b   1.000
_cell.length_c   1.000
_cell.angle_alpha   90.00
_cell.angle_beta   90.00
_cell.angle_gamma   90.00
#
_symmetry.space_group_name_H-M   'P 1'
#
loop_
_entity.id
_entity.type
_entity.pdbx_description
1 polymer ?
#
loop_
_entity_poly.entity_id
_entity_poly.type
_entity_poly.pdbx_seq_one_letter_code
_entity_poly.pdbx_strand_id
1 'polypeptide(L)'
;MGDEPKRIQEELRWLAGVLGEARNLDVLLMKAKDSDLRAKLKDARNEAYGDAVEALESARARALIIDFNEWLQCDLDRTGGSATSEDTPSVTFEGDVAVGTALPDTVEIHTIPDQTDYGYVVVNKKRVLVNPKTRTVIEVIK
;
A
#
# COMPACT_ATOMS: atom_id res chain seq x y z
N MET A 1 -9.54 -0.43 24.99
CA MET A 1 -8.94 -0.65 23.65
C MET A 1 -10.02 -0.48 22.59
N GLY A 2 -10.31 0.75 22.18
CA GLY A 2 -11.40 1.04 21.23
C GLY A 2 -11.18 2.31 20.40
N ASP A 3 -10.36 3.26 20.87
CA ASP A 3 -10.04 4.50 20.16
C ASP A 3 -8.68 4.49 19.44
N GLU A 4 -7.91 3.42 19.56
CA GLU A 4 -6.58 3.29 18.97
C GLU A 4 -6.57 3.36 17.43
N PRO A 5 -7.51 2.72 16.68
CA PRO A 5 -7.59 2.89 15.23
C PRO A 5 -7.93 4.32 14.80
N LYS A 6 -8.79 5.02 15.56
CA LYS A 6 -9.16 6.42 15.27
C LYS A 6 -7.98 7.35 15.51
N ARG A 7 -7.28 7.15 16.63
CA ARG A 7 -6.06 7.92 16.94
C ARG A 7 -5.00 7.72 15.86
N ILE A 8 -4.72 6.49 15.44
CA ILE A 8 -3.77 6.19 14.36
C ILE A 8 -4.22 6.86 13.06
N GLN A 9 -5.51 6.82 12.72
CA GLN A 9 -6.05 7.49 11.53
C GLN A 9 -5.86 9.02 11.59
N GLU A 10 -6.09 9.64 12.74
CA GLU A 10 -5.89 11.08 12.94
C GLU A 10 -4.42 11.47 12.78
N GLU A 11 -3.51 10.68 13.34
CA GLU A 11 -2.06 10.87 13.23
C GLU A 11 -1.55 10.66 11.79
N LEU A 12 -2.05 9.63 11.08
CA LEU A 12 -1.77 9.42 9.67
C LEU A 12 -2.31 10.58 8.81
N ARG A 13 -3.50 11.09 9.12
CA ARG A 13 -4.08 12.24 8.43
C ARG A 13 -3.22 13.49 8.62
N TRP A 14 -2.74 13.72 9.84
CA TRP A 14 -1.83 14.82 10.13
C TRP A 14 -0.55 14.71 9.29
N LEU A 15 0.12 13.55 9.32
CA LEU A 15 1.36 13.35 8.57
C LEU A 15 1.15 13.48 7.06
N ALA A 16 0.07 12.91 6.53
CA ALA A 16 -0.31 13.03 5.12
C ALA A 16 -0.60 14.48 4.72
N GLY A 17 -1.16 15.30 5.63
CA GLY A 17 -1.37 16.72 5.42
C GLY A 17 -0.05 17.47 5.21
N VAL A 18 0.91 17.27 6.12
CA VAL A 18 2.23 17.94 6.03
C VAL A 18 2.96 17.55 4.74
N LEU A 19 3.00 16.25 4.41
CA LEU A 19 3.62 15.76 3.18
C LEU A 19 2.87 16.23 1.92
N GLY A 20 1.55 16.37 2.01
CA GLY A 20 0.67 16.79 0.94
C GLY A 20 0.95 18.21 0.47
N GLU A 21 1.27 19.14 1.36
CA GLU A 21 1.59 20.53 1.01
C GLU A 21 2.85 20.63 0.16
N ALA A 22 3.92 19.93 0.55
CA ALA A 22 5.15 19.86 -0.25
C ALA A 22 4.87 19.29 -1.65
N ARG A 23 4.06 18.23 -1.74
CA ARG A 23 3.69 17.61 -3.02
C ARG A 23 2.80 18.51 -3.88
N ASN A 24 1.88 19.23 -3.27
CA ASN A 24 1.00 20.18 -3.95
C ASN A 24 1.84 21.28 -4.63
N LEU A 25 2.82 21.83 -3.91
CA LEU A 25 3.72 22.84 -4.45
C LEU A 25 4.60 22.32 -5.61
N ASP A 26 5.04 21.07 -5.58
CA ASP A 26 5.73 20.45 -6.73
C ASP A 26 4.84 20.38 -7.97
N VAL A 27 3.57 20.00 -7.78
CA VAL A 27 2.60 19.92 -8.88
C VAL A 27 2.34 21.31 -9.46
N LEU A 28 2.24 22.34 -8.61
CA LEU A 28 2.10 23.73 -9.05
C LEU A 28 3.34 24.25 -9.78
N LEU A 29 4.54 23.94 -9.28
CA LEU A 29 5.81 24.31 -9.90
C LEU A 29 5.98 23.68 -11.29
N MET A 30 5.52 22.44 -11.47
CA MET A 30 5.52 21.76 -12.76
C MET A 30 4.63 22.47 -13.80
N LYS A 31 3.53 23.09 -13.35
CA LYS A 31 2.54 23.75 -14.22
C LYS A 31 2.83 25.23 -14.46
N ALA A 32 3.54 25.89 -13.55
CA ALA A 32 3.80 27.33 -13.63
C ALA A 32 4.74 27.66 -14.80
N LYS A 33 4.35 28.63 -15.64
CA LYS A 33 5.16 29.12 -16.78
C LYS A 33 5.88 30.44 -16.48
N ASP A 34 5.31 31.23 -15.56
CA ASP A 34 5.83 32.53 -15.16
C ASP A 34 7.05 32.39 -14.23
N SER A 35 8.13 33.13 -14.48
CA SER A 35 9.39 33.01 -13.74
C SER A 35 9.28 33.46 -12.29
N ASP A 36 8.53 34.52 -12.03
CA ASP A 36 8.41 35.12 -10.70
C ASP A 36 7.52 34.27 -9.80
N LEU A 37 6.43 33.74 -10.36
CA LEU A 37 5.60 32.73 -9.70
C LEU A 37 6.39 31.45 -9.42
N ARG A 38 7.21 30.98 -10.37
CA ARG A 38 8.07 29.81 -10.16
C ARG A 38 9.08 30.04 -9.04
N ALA A 39 9.66 31.24 -8.93
CA ALA A 39 10.55 31.58 -7.83
C ALA A 39 9.83 31.51 -6.48
N LYS A 40 8.67 32.17 -6.36
CA LYS A 40 7.83 32.13 -5.15
C LYS A 40 7.41 30.72 -4.75
N LEU A 41 6.99 29.90 -5.73
CA LEU A 41 6.63 28.50 -5.49
C LEU A 41 7.83 27.66 -5.04
N LYS A 42 9.03 27.95 -5.55
CA LYS A 42 10.25 27.23 -5.14
C LYS A 42 10.62 27.55 -3.69
N ASP A 43 10.48 28.80 -3.28
CA ASP A 43 10.74 29.23 -1.91
C ASP A 43 9.73 28.59 -0.95
N ALA A 44 8.44 28.71 -1.23
CA ALA A 44 7.37 28.08 -0.45
C ALA A 44 7.52 26.55 -0.38
N ARG A 45 7.93 25.92 -1.49
CA ARG A 45 8.20 24.49 -1.53
C ARG A 45 9.34 24.13 -0.58
N ASN A 46 10.45 24.88 -0.61
CA ASN A 46 11.59 24.56 0.26
C ASN A 46 11.21 24.65 1.75
N GLU A 47 10.37 25.63 2.12
CA GLU A 47 9.79 25.74 3.47
C GLU A 47 8.92 24.51 3.81
N ALA A 48 7.97 24.15 2.94
CA ALA A 48 7.12 22.97 3.15
C ALA A 48 7.90 21.64 3.22
N TYR A 49 9.02 21.52 2.50
CA TYR A 49 9.93 20.38 2.63
C TYR A 49 10.67 20.40 3.97
N GLY A 50 11.01 21.58 4.49
CA GLY A 50 11.54 21.73 5.85
C GLY A 50 10.56 21.21 6.89
N ASP A 51 9.30 21.67 6.83
CA ASP A 51 8.22 21.23 7.72
C ASP A 51 7.99 19.72 7.64
N ALA A 52 8.02 19.17 6.41
CA ALA A 52 7.89 17.72 6.19
C ALA A 52 9.02 16.92 6.84
N VAL A 53 10.27 17.37 6.69
CA VAL A 53 11.42 16.72 7.31
C VAL A 53 11.34 16.82 8.83
N GLU A 54 11.03 18.01 9.37
CA GLU A 54 10.87 18.19 10.81
C GLU A 54 9.74 17.31 11.38
N ALA A 55 8.61 17.22 10.67
CA ALA A 55 7.51 16.34 11.05
C ALA A 55 7.92 14.87 11.05
N LEU A 56 8.66 14.40 10.03
CA LEU A 56 9.17 13.02 9.96
C LEU A 56 10.20 12.71 11.05
N GLU A 57 11.04 13.69 11.41
CA GLU A 57 12.04 13.58 12.48
C GLU A 57 11.45 13.80 13.88
N SER A 58 10.17 14.14 13.98
CA SER A 58 9.51 14.38 15.25
C SER A 58 9.33 13.11 16.08
N ALA A 59 9.26 13.26 17.40
CA ALA A 59 8.89 12.17 18.29
C ALA A 59 7.47 11.65 18.00
N ARG A 60 6.58 12.54 17.52
CA ARG A 60 5.20 12.22 17.14
C ARG A 60 5.15 11.24 15.98
N ALA A 61 5.92 11.47 14.91
CA ALA A 61 5.98 10.55 13.77
C ALA A 61 6.59 9.19 14.17
N ARG A 62 7.63 9.17 15.00
CA ARG A 62 8.17 7.91 15.52
C ARG A 62 7.14 7.12 16.33
N ALA A 63 6.42 7.80 17.24
CA ALA A 63 5.37 7.17 18.03
C ALA A 63 4.25 6.63 17.13
N LEU A 64 3.81 7.38 16.11
CA LEU A 64 2.83 6.91 15.13
C LEU A 64 3.26 5.60 14.46
N ILE A 65 4.51 5.51 13.99
CA ILE A 65 4.99 4.29 13.31
C ILE A 65 5.05 3.10 14.28
N ILE A 66 5.41 3.33 15.55
CA ILE A 66 5.40 2.29 16.58
C ILE A 66 3.96 1.84 16.86
N ASP A 67 3.05 2.77 17.15
CA ASP A 67 1.64 2.51 17.44
C ASP A 67 0.96 1.78 16.25
N PHE A 68 1.30 2.17 15.02
CA PHE A 68 0.82 1.50 13.81
C PHE A 68 1.35 0.08 13.67
N ASN A 69 2.65 -0.14 13.91
CA ASN A 69 3.24 -1.47 13.87
C ASN A 69 2.68 -2.39 14.97
N GLU A 70 2.47 -1.86 16.17
CA GLU A 70 1.81 -2.60 17.27
C GLU A 70 0.38 -2.99 16.88
N TRP A 71 -0.38 -2.07 16.29
CA TRP A 71 -1.73 -2.35 15.81
C TRP A 71 -1.76 -3.44 14.73
N LEU A 72 -0.84 -3.40 13.75
CA LEU A 72 -0.72 -4.44 12.72
C LEU A 72 -0.41 -5.83 13.30
N GLN A 73 0.36 -5.89 14.39
CA GLN A 73 0.66 -7.15 15.07
C GLN A 73 -0.52 -7.64 15.92
N CYS A 74 -1.29 -6.74 16.54
CA CYS A 74 -2.47 -7.09 17.35
C CYS A 74 -3.64 -7.64 16.52
N ASP A 75 -3.84 -7.19 15.28
CA ASP A 75 -4.94 -7.69 14.43
C ASP A 75 -4.70 -9.11 13.89
N LEU A 76 -3.42 -9.52 13.80
CA LEU A 76 -3.05 -10.91 13.48
C LEU A 76 -3.38 -11.88 14.62
N ASP A 77 -3.39 -11.41 15.88
CA ASP A 77 -3.67 -12.25 17.04
C ASP A 77 -5.18 -12.32 17.40
N ARG A 78 -5.96 -11.31 17.02
CA ARG A 78 -7.38 -11.17 17.42
C ARG A 78 -8.35 -11.83 16.44
N THR A 79 -7.91 -12.13 15.23
CA THR A 79 -8.61 -13.06 14.36
C THR A 79 -8.20 -14.47 14.75
N GLY A 80 -9.06 -15.17 15.48
CA GLY A 80 -9.04 -16.64 15.60
C GLY A 80 -9.33 -17.34 14.27
N GLY A 81 -8.76 -16.84 13.18
CA GLY A 81 -8.59 -17.53 11.92
C GLY A 81 -7.08 -17.64 11.73
N SER A 82 -6.57 -18.83 11.97
CA SER A 82 -5.22 -19.28 11.62
C SER A 82 -4.64 -18.56 10.40
N ALA A 83 -3.96 -17.43 10.62
CA ALA A 83 -2.73 -17.15 9.91
C ALA A 83 -1.64 -17.80 10.76
N THR A 84 -1.59 -19.14 10.71
CA THR A 84 -0.29 -19.80 10.67
C THR A 84 0.60 -18.95 9.78
N SER A 85 1.83 -18.70 10.21
CA SER A 85 2.96 -18.54 9.28
C SER A 85 2.56 -19.10 7.92
N GLU A 86 2.51 -18.29 6.86
CA GLU A 86 2.19 -18.77 5.52
C GLU A 86 3.27 -19.79 5.10
N ASP A 87 3.16 -20.99 5.65
CA ASP A 87 3.23 -22.26 4.97
C ASP A 87 1.93 -22.35 4.16
N THR A 88 1.71 -21.35 3.29
CA THR A 88 0.86 -21.54 2.12
C THR A 88 1.43 -22.80 1.50
N PRO A 89 0.68 -23.90 1.33
CA PRO A 89 1.20 -25.04 0.60
C PRO A 89 1.59 -24.52 -0.77
N SER A 90 2.88 -24.26 -0.97
CA SER A 90 3.38 -23.77 -2.24
C SER A 90 3.27 -24.97 -3.15
N VAL A 91 2.18 -25.02 -3.92
CA VAL A 91 2.04 -26.01 -4.97
C VAL A 91 3.16 -25.72 -5.94
N THR A 92 4.18 -26.58 -5.89
CA THR A 92 5.31 -26.51 -6.81
C THR A 92 4.77 -26.93 -8.16
N PHE A 93 4.51 -25.95 -9.01
CA PHE A 93 4.17 -26.21 -10.40
C PHE A 93 5.47 -26.18 -11.21
N GLU A 94 5.86 -27.32 -11.79
CA GLU A 94 7.02 -27.46 -12.69
C GLU A 94 6.76 -26.85 -14.09
N GLY A 95 6.16 -25.65 -14.13
CA GLY A 95 5.92 -24.93 -15.38
C GLY A 95 6.00 -23.43 -15.17
N ASP A 96 6.61 -22.73 -16.13
CA ASP A 96 6.67 -21.27 -16.14
C ASP A 96 5.25 -20.69 -16.14
N VAL A 97 4.93 -19.90 -15.12
CA VAL A 97 3.65 -19.18 -15.04
C VAL A 97 3.64 -18.09 -16.10
N ALA A 98 2.97 -18.37 -17.22
CA ALA A 98 2.77 -17.44 -18.32
C ALA A 98 1.34 -16.91 -18.36
N VAL A 99 1.17 -15.70 -18.88
CA VAL A 99 -0.14 -15.08 -19.14
C VAL A 99 -0.98 -15.99 -20.04
N GLY A 100 -2.25 -16.22 -19.67
CA GLY A 100 -3.17 -17.13 -20.39
C GLY A 100 -3.20 -18.57 -19.89
N THR A 101 -2.40 -18.94 -18.89
CA THR A 101 -2.43 -20.29 -18.30
C THR A 101 -3.66 -20.46 -17.41
N ALA A 102 -4.35 -21.60 -17.54
CA ALA A 102 -5.43 -21.98 -16.63
C ALA A 102 -4.84 -22.57 -15.34
N LEU A 103 -5.25 -22.04 -14.19
CA LEU A 103 -4.80 -22.53 -12.88
C LEU A 103 -5.57 -23.78 -12.46
N PRO A 104 -4.89 -24.80 -11.91
CA PRO A 104 -5.55 -25.98 -11.39
C PRO A 104 -6.53 -25.63 -10.26
N ASP A 105 -7.50 -26.52 -10.06
CA ASP A 105 -8.53 -26.42 -9.01
C ASP A 105 -7.95 -26.41 -7.60
N THR A 106 -6.74 -26.95 -7.43
CA THR A 106 -5.95 -26.97 -6.19
C THR A 106 -5.47 -25.60 -5.71
N VAL A 107 -5.56 -24.56 -6.54
CA VAL A 107 -5.12 -23.21 -6.17
C VAL A 107 -6.30 -22.40 -5.62
N GLU A 108 -6.18 -21.89 -4.41
CA GLU A 108 -7.18 -20.99 -3.82
C GLU A 108 -7.09 -19.60 -4.44
N ILE A 109 -8.18 -19.15 -5.08
CA ILE A 109 -8.26 -17.83 -5.71
C ILE A 109 -8.89 -16.84 -4.73
N HIS A 110 -8.14 -15.80 -4.37
CA HIS A 110 -8.66 -14.72 -3.53
C HIS A 110 -9.32 -13.65 -4.42
N THR A 111 -10.63 -13.45 -4.27
CA THR A 111 -11.38 -12.42 -4.99
C THR A 111 -11.18 -11.03 -4.38
N ILE A 112 -11.10 -10.00 -5.21
CA ILE A 112 -11.02 -8.61 -4.76
C ILE A 112 -12.44 -8.09 -4.46
N PRO A 113 -12.72 -7.56 -3.25
CA PRO A 113 -14.00 -6.93 -2.94
C PRO A 113 -14.35 -5.84 -3.96
N ASP A 114 -15.62 -5.74 -4.34
CA ASP A 114 -16.15 -4.81 -5.35
C ASP A 114 -15.62 -5.00 -6.80
N GLN A 115 -14.82 -6.03 -7.06
CA GLN A 115 -14.25 -6.36 -8.38
C GLN A 115 -14.39 -7.86 -8.69
N THR A 116 -15.59 -8.29 -9.11
CA THR A 116 -15.90 -9.73 -9.30
C THR A 116 -15.24 -10.37 -10.52
N ASP A 117 -14.63 -9.59 -11.41
CA ASP A 117 -13.91 -10.09 -12.58
C ASP A 117 -12.41 -10.29 -12.32
N TYR A 118 -11.93 -9.94 -11.12
CA TYR A 118 -10.52 -9.99 -10.77
C TYR A 118 -10.31 -10.69 -9.42
N GLY A 119 -9.40 -11.66 -9.41
CA GLY A 119 -8.84 -12.27 -8.22
C GLY A 119 -7.32 -12.25 -8.30
N TYR A 120 -6.66 -12.54 -7.19
CA TYR A 120 -5.22 -12.73 -7.18
C TYR A 120 -4.86 -14.08 -6.57
N VAL A 121 -3.68 -14.55 -6.94
CA VAL A 121 -3.12 -15.82 -6.48
C VAL A 121 -1.61 -15.67 -6.36
N VAL A 122 -0.99 -16.41 -5.44
CA VAL A 122 0.46 -16.51 -5.34
C VAL A 122 0.89 -17.87 -5.88
N VAL A 123 1.62 -17.89 -7.00
CA VAL A 123 2.22 -19.11 -7.57
C VAL A 123 3.72 -18.91 -7.64
N ASN A 124 4.51 -19.88 -7.16
CA ASN A 124 5.98 -19.82 -7.25
C ASN A 124 6.57 -18.50 -6.69
N LYS A 125 6.01 -17.99 -5.58
CA LYS A 125 6.37 -16.71 -4.94
C LYS A 125 6.12 -15.45 -5.79
N LYS A 126 5.36 -15.56 -6.88
CA LYS A 126 4.94 -14.44 -7.72
C LYS A 126 3.46 -14.18 -7.53
N ARG A 127 3.08 -12.91 -7.43
CA ARG A 127 1.68 -12.49 -7.40
C ARG A 127 1.14 -12.47 -8.82
N VAL A 128 0.00 -13.11 -9.02
CA VAL A 128 -0.61 -13.30 -10.32
C VAL A 128 -2.06 -12.84 -10.24
N LEU A 129 -2.45 -11.98 -11.17
CA LEU A 129 -3.83 -11.55 -11.34
C LEU A 129 -4.56 -12.57 -12.22
N VAL A 130 -5.74 -12.99 -11.78
CA VAL A 130 -6.51 -14.09 -12.39
C VAL A 130 -7.96 -13.68 -12.55
N ASN A 131 -8.62 -14.23 -13.56
CA ASN A 131 -10.07 -14.15 -13.67
C ASN A 131 -10.68 -15.30 -12.84
N PRO A 132 -11.44 -15.03 -11.77
CA PRO A 132 -11.96 -16.08 -10.90
C PRO A 132 -13.03 -16.96 -11.58
N LYS A 133 -13.72 -16.45 -12.61
CA LYS A 133 -14.76 -17.20 -13.35
C LYS A 133 -14.16 -18.21 -14.30
N THR A 134 -13.03 -17.89 -14.93
CA THR A 134 -12.35 -18.74 -15.92
C THR A 134 -11.07 -19.39 -15.40
N ARG A 135 -10.63 -19.03 -14.19
CA ARG A 135 -9.36 -19.46 -13.55
C ARG A 135 -8.13 -19.22 -14.44
N THR A 136 -8.17 -18.21 -15.31
CA THR A 136 -7.08 -17.89 -16.23
C THR A 136 -6.23 -16.74 -15.72
N VAL A 137 -4.91 -16.86 -15.86
CA VAL A 137 -3.96 -15.79 -15.56
C VAL A 137 -4.15 -14.63 -16.54
N ILE A 138 -4.48 -13.46 -15.98
CA ILE A 138 -4.59 -12.18 -16.71
C ILE A 138 -3.21 -11.52 -16.77
N GLU A 139 -2.50 -11.46 -15.65
CA GLU A 139 -1.25 -10.72 -15.55
C GLU A 139 -0.34 -11.28 -14.45
N VAL A 140 0.97 -11.22 -14.66
CA VAL A 140 1.97 -11.55 -13.62
C VAL A 140 2.54 -10.23 -13.10
N ILE A 141 2.33 -9.96 -11.82
CA ILE A 141 2.83 -8.75 -11.15
C ILE A 141 4.32 -9.00 -10.82
N LYS A 142 5.19 -8.09 -11.26
CA LYS A 142 6.64 -8.14 -11.02
C LYS A 142 7.07 -7.23 -9.89
#